data_AF-A0A4P2SCZ0-F1
#
_entry.id   AF-A0A4P2SCZ0-F1
#
_cell.length_a   1.000
_cell.length_b   1.000
_cell.length_c   1.000
_cell.angle_alpha   90.00
_cell.angle_beta   90.00
_cell.angle_gamma   90.00
#
_symmetry.space_group_name_H-M   'P 1'
#
loop_
_entity.id
_entity.type
_entity.pdbx_description
1 polymer ?
#
loop_
_entity_poly.entity_id
_entity_poly.type
_entity_poly.pdbx_seq_one_letter_code
_entity_poly.pdbx_strand_id
1 'polypeptide(L)'
;MVVLMCVVFITMILLLMLYMLNFVISLKKSEILKVNTFESGFVSLSKVQNSFSIHFFVIMLMFVIFDLEIVMFLGLMLSDFAAFVGFVMLMFFIMLGFYMEWWYGKLIWVI
;
A
#
# COMPACT_ATOMS: atom_id res chain seq x y z
N MET A 1 -21.80 14.03 9.90
CA MET A 1 -20.94 13.54 11.00
C MET A 1 -21.54 12.31 11.69
N VAL A 2 -22.73 12.39 12.30
CA VAL A 2 -23.34 11.25 13.04
C VAL A 2 -23.58 10.02 12.16
N VAL A 3 -24.14 10.20 10.95
CA VAL A 3 -24.37 9.10 9.99
C VAL A 3 -23.06 8.37 9.65
N LEU A 4 -21.97 9.11 9.50
CA LEU A 4 -20.67 8.55 9.13
C LEU A 4 -20.08 7.72 10.29
N MET A 5 -20.26 8.17 11.53
CA MET A 5 -19.91 7.38 12.71
C MET A 5 -20.76 6.11 12.83
N CYS A 6 -22.06 6.18 12.55
CA CYS A 6 -22.94 5.01 12.56
C CYS A 6 -22.50 3.96 11.55
N VAL A 7 -22.15 4.37 10.32
CA VAL A 7 -21.67 3.44 9.28
C VAL A 7 -20.40 2.73 9.72
N VAL A 8 -19.40 3.46 10.24
CA VAL A 8 -18.14 2.87 10.71
C VAL A 8 -18.38 1.91 11.89
N PHE A 9 -19.28 2.26 12.80
CA PHE A 9 -19.58 1.41 13.94
C PHE A 9 -20.25 0.09 13.52
N ILE A 10 -21.22 0.16 12.61
CA ILE A 10 -21.93 -1.01 12.08
C ILE A 10 -20.97 -1.93 11.31
N THR A 11 -20.07 -1.38 10.48
CA THR A 11 -19.11 -2.19 9.73
C THR A 11 -18.13 -2.91 10.64
N MET A 12 -17.62 -2.25 11.68
CA MET A 12 -16.71 -2.87 12.66
C MET A 12 -17.40 -4.00 13.43
N ILE A 13 -18.66 -3.79 13.85
CA ILE A 13 -19.46 -4.83 14.51
C ILE A 13 -19.65 -6.03 13.59
N LEU A 14 -20.01 -5.80 12.32
CA LEU A 14 -20.22 -6.88 11.36
C LEU A 14 -18.95 -7.69 11.12
N LEU A 15 -17.80 -7.03 10.97
CA LEU A 15 -16.50 -7.70 10.83
C LEU A 15 -16.18 -8.60 12.03
N LEU A 16 -16.36 -8.08 13.24
CA LEU A 16 -16.15 -8.83 14.47
C LEU A 16 -17.12 -10.02 14.58
N MET A 17 -18.41 -9.81 14.31
CA MET A 17 -19.40 -10.88 14.36
C MET A 17 -19.08 -11.99 13.35
N LEU A 18 -18.77 -11.66 12.10
CA LEU A 18 -18.45 -12.64 11.07
C LEU A 18 -17.17 -13.41 11.41
N TYR A 19 -16.14 -12.72 11.91
CA TYR A 19 -14.91 -13.36 12.37
C TYR A 19 -15.18 -14.35 13.51
N MET A 20 -15.94 -13.94 14.54
CA MET A 20 -16.25 -14.78 15.69
C MET A 20 -17.13 -15.98 15.29
N LEU A 21 -18.14 -15.77 14.45
CA LEU A 21 -18.96 -16.87 13.91
C LEU A 21 -18.12 -17.89 13.17
N ASN A 22 -17.22 -17.46 12.28
CA ASN A 22 -16.32 -18.36 11.56
C ASN A 22 -15.38 -19.09 12.52
N PHE A 23 -14.83 -18.38 13.51
CA PHE A 23 -13.96 -18.97 14.51
C PHE A 23 -14.65 -20.04 15.36
N VAL A 24 -15.94 -19.88 15.67
CA VAL A 24 -16.73 -20.85 16.46
C VAL A 24 -17.19 -22.04 15.60
N ILE A 25 -17.61 -21.80 14.36
CA ILE A 25 -18.11 -22.85 13.45
C ILE A 25 -16.96 -23.72 12.89
N SER A 26 -15.75 -23.16 12.74
CA SER A 26 -14.64 -23.87 12.11
C SER A 26 -14.10 -25.03 12.95
N LEU A 27 -13.99 -26.20 12.31
CA LEU A 27 -13.31 -27.38 12.88
C LEU A 27 -11.79 -27.18 12.83
N LYS A 28 -11.19 -26.97 14.00
CA LYS A 28 -9.74 -26.78 14.15
C LYS A 28 -9.07 -28.09 14.55
N LYS A 29 -8.24 -28.63 13.67
CA LYS A 29 -7.36 -29.77 13.93
C LYS A 29 -5.93 -29.23 14.11
N SER A 30 -5.33 -29.44 15.28
CA SER A 30 -3.98 -28.95 15.62
C SER A 30 -2.90 -29.98 15.29
N GLU A 31 -2.82 -30.42 14.04
CA GLU A 31 -1.73 -31.31 13.62
C GLU A 31 -0.49 -30.51 13.24
N ILE A 32 0.68 -31.01 13.63
CA ILE A 32 1.99 -30.36 13.40
C ILE A 32 2.17 -30.03 11.91
N LEU A 33 1.79 -30.94 11.01
CA LEU A 33 1.85 -30.74 9.55
C LEU A 33 0.94 -29.62 9.04
N LYS A 34 -0.16 -29.32 9.74
CA LYS A 34 -1.09 -28.24 9.40
C LYS A 34 -0.66 -26.88 9.96
N VAL A 35 0.09 -26.90 11.07
CA VAL A 35 0.59 -25.69 11.74
C VAL A 35 1.92 -25.22 11.15
N ASN A 36 2.68 -26.11 10.52
CA ASN A 36 3.94 -25.77 9.86
C ASN A 36 3.72 -24.98 8.55
N THR A 37 4.73 -24.19 8.18
CA THR A 37 4.76 -23.47 6.90
C THR A 37 4.83 -24.44 5.74
N PHE A 38 4.08 -24.15 4.67
CA PHE A 38 4.09 -24.96 3.46
C PHE A 38 5.42 -24.77 2.71
N GLU A 39 6.20 -25.85 2.57
CA GLU A 39 7.43 -25.88 1.78
C GLU A 39 7.41 -27.00 0.73
N SER A 40 6.31 -27.12 -0.02
CA SER A 40 6.17 -28.11 -1.10
C SER A 40 6.49 -29.56 -0.66
N GLY A 41 6.25 -29.89 0.61
CA GLY A 41 6.49 -31.22 1.19
C GLY A 41 7.88 -31.45 1.77
N PHE A 42 8.76 -30.44 1.76
CA PHE A 42 10.10 -30.51 2.35
C PHE A 42 10.15 -29.97 3.78
N VAL A 43 11.20 -30.34 4.51
CA VAL A 43 11.49 -29.79 5.84
C VAL A 43 12.28 -28.49 5.66
N SER A 44 11.88 -27.43 6.38
CA SER A 44 12.57 -26.15 6.40
C SER A 44 14.04 -26.31 6.74
N LEU A 45 14.90 -26.16 5.73
CA LEU A 45 16.35 -26.32 5.84
C LEU A 45 17.01 -25.14 6.57
N SER A 46 16.38 -23.95 6.55
CA SER A 46 16.93 -22.75 7.18
C SER A 46 15.82 -21.75 7.52
N LYS A 47 16.12 -20.81 8.43
CA LYS A 47 15.22 -19.67 8.66
C LYS A 47 15.19 -18.82 7.40
N VAL A 48 13.99 -18.47 6.94
CA VAL A 48 13.78 -17.49 5.87
C VAL A 48 14.20 -16.12 6.39
N GLN A 49 15.48 -15.81 6.30
CA GLN A 49 16.01 -14.46 6.44
C GLN A 49 16.06 -13.88 5.03
N ASN A 50 14.92 -13.32 4.59
CA ASN A 50 14.90 -12.62 3.33
C ASN A 50 15.82 -11.39 3.43
N SER A 51 16.84 -11.35 2.58
CA SER A 51 17.56 -10.11 2.32
C SER A 51 16.58 -9.11 1.72
N PHE A 52 16.51 -7.93 2.32
CA PHE A 52 15.64 -6.87 1.83
C PHE A 52 16.18 -6.36 0.50
N SER A 53 15.33 -6.34 -0.53
CA SER A 53 15.75 -5.84 -1.83
C SER A 53 15.75 -4.31 -1.81
N ILE A 54 16.87 -3.71 -2.22
CA ILE A 54 17.02 -2.25 -2.33
C ILE A 54 16.05 -1.69 -3.38
N HIS A 55 15.64 -2.50 -4.37
CA HIS A 55 14.64 -2.10 -5.36
C HIS A 55 13.29 -1.77 -4.72
N PHE A 56 12.78 -2.61 -3.79
CA PHE A 56 11.53 -2.30 -3.10
C PHE A 56 11.62 -1.05 -2.24
N PHE A 57 12.79 -0.79 -1.66
CA PHE A 57 13.04 0.44 -0.90
C PHE A 57 12.92 1.69 -1.76
N VAL A 58 13.56 1.68 -2.95
CA VAL A 58 13.53 2.82 -3.86
C VAL A 58 12.11 3.09 -4.32
N ILE A 59 11.34 2.05 -4.68
CA ILE A 59 9.93 2.19 -5.06
C ILE A 59 9.10 2.78 -3.92
N MET A 60 9.32 2.37 -2.68
CA MET A 60 8.62 2.93 -1.51
C MET A 60 8.92 4.42 -1.33
N LEU A 61 10.19 4.82 -1.39
CA LEU A 61 10.57 6.24 -1.25
C LEU A 61 9.91 7.10 -2.32
N MET A 62 9.86 6.61 -3.55
CA MET A 62 9.26 7.29 -4.69
C MET A 62 7.76 7.46 -4.51
N PHE A 63 7.07 6.42 -4.01
CA PHE A 63 5.65 6.50 -3.67
C PHE A 63 5.36 7.58 -2.63
N VAL A 64 6.20 7.71 -1.59
CA VAL A 64 6.02 8.75 -0.57
C VAL A 64 6.16 10.15 -1.15
N ILE A 65 7.13 10.38 -2.04
CA ILE A 65 7.32 11.68 -2.70
C ILE A 65 6.11 12.00 -3.59
N PHE A 66 5.67 11.05 -4.39
CA PHE A 66 4.53 11.21 -5.28
C PHE A 66 3.20 11.45 -4.53
N ASP A 67 3.01 10.81 -3.37
CA ASP A 67 1.83 11.04 -2.52
C ASP A 67 1.80 12.49 -2.00
N LEU A 68 2.95 13.04 -1.59
CA LEU A 68 3.05 14.46 -1.21
C LEU A 68 2.76 15.40 -2.38
N GLU A 69 3.19 15.06 -3.59
CA GLU A 69 2.88 15.83 -4.80
C GLU A 69 1.39 15.86 -5.11
N ILE A 70 0.68 14.72 -4.95
CA ILE A 70 -0.78 14.66 -5.10
C ILE A 70 -1.48 15.51 -4.04
N VAL A 71 -1.00 15.50 -2.79
CA VAL A 71 -1.55 16.37 -1.73
C VAL A 71 -1.39 17.84 -2.09
N MET A 72 -0.22 18.24 -2.60
CA MET A 72 0.01 19.62 -3.07
C MET A 72 -0.90 19.97 -4.26
N PHE A 73 -1.12 19.02 -5.17
CA PHE A 73 -2.01 19.19 -6.32
C PHE A 73 -3.47 19.42 -5.88
N LEU A 74 -3.96 18.65 -4.90
CA LEU A 74 -5.28 18.85 -4.31
C LEU A 74 -5.40 20.19 -3.56
N GLY A 75 -4.30 20.71 -3.01
CA GLY A 75 -4.28 22.02 -2.35
C GLY A 75 -4.48 23.21 -3.29
N LEU A 76 -4.20 23.05 -4.59
CA LEU A 76 -4.30 24.09 -5.61
C LEU A 76 -5.68 24.20 -6.28
N MET A 77 -6.75 23.77 -5.58
CA MET A 77 -8.13 23.84 -6.10
C MET A 77 -8.43 25.21 -6.72
N LEU A 78 -8.81 25.17 -8.00
CA LEU A 78 -8.82 26.31 -8.91
C LEU A 78 -9.91 27.32 -8.49
N SER A 79 -9.47 28.43 -7.90
CA SER A 79 -10.32 29.59 -7.60
C SER A 79 -9.85 30.83 -8.36
N ASP A 80 -8.53 31.01 -8.49
CA ASP A 80 -7.91 32.20 -9.07
C ASP A 80 -6.90 31.88 -10.19
N PHE A 81 -6.60 32.89 -11.02
CA PHE A 81 -5.59 32.78 -12.10
C PHE A 81 -4.20 32.41 -11.56
N ALA A 82 -3.83 32.89 -10.36
CA ALA A 82 -2.59 32.51 -9.70
C ALA A 82 -2.54 31.01 -9.35
N ALA A 83 -3.67 30.43 -8.92
CA ALA A 83 -3.78 29.00 -8.64
C ALA A 83 -3.66 28.16 -9.92
N PHE A 84 -4.19 28.66 -11.05
CA PHE A 84 -4.02 28.02 -12.35
C PHE A 84 -2.55 28.01 -12.81
N VAL A 85 -1.82 29.12 -12.63
CA VAL A 85 -0.38 29.15 -12.92
C VAL A 85 0.39 28.19 -12.02
N GLY A 86 0.08 28.17 -10.71
CA GLY A 86 0.67 27.23 -9.77
C GLY A 86 0.41 25.76 -10.13
N PHE A 87 -0.82 25.44 -10.56
CA PHE A 87 -1.20 24.12 -11.06
C PHE A 87 -0.35 23.69 -12.27
N VAL A 88 -0.20 24.56 -13.26
CA VAL A 88 0.58 24.24 -14.47
C VAL A 88 2.05 24.02 -14.10
N MET A 89 2.63 24.86 -13.24
CA MET A 89 4.02 24.70 -12.78
C MET A 89 4.22 23.39 -12.02
N LEU A 90 3.30 23.04 -11.13
CA LEU A 90 3.37 21.81 -10.35
C LEU A 90 3.20 20.57 -11.25
N MET A 91 2.31 20.61 -12.24
CA MET A 91 2.17 19.54 -13.23
C MET A 91 3.44 19.34 -14.05
N PHE A 92 4.10 20.41 -14.48
CA PHE A 92 5.39 20.30 -15.17
C PHE A 92 6.48 19.71 -14.26
N PHE A 93 6.51 20.09 -12.98
CA PHE A 93 7.45 19.55 -12.01
C PHE A 93 7.30 18.04 -11.85
N ILE A 94 6.06 17.55 -11.64
CA ILE A 94 5.77 16.11 -11.51
C ILE A 94 6.17 15.35 -12.78
N MET A 95 5.79 15.86 -13.96
CA MET A 95 6.10 15.19 -15.23
C MET A 95 7.61 15.10 -15.51
N LEU A 96 8.37 16.14 -15.16
CA LEU A 96 9.83 16.13 -15.29
C LEU A 96 10.47 15.18 -14.28
N GLY A 97 10.01 15.17 -13.03
CA GLY A 97 10.48 14.23 -12.00
C GLY A 97 10.30 12.78 -12.44
N PHE A 98 9.09 12.44 -12.90
CA PHE A 98 8.78 11.11 -13.42
C PHE A 98 9.65 10.73 -14.62
N TYR A 99 9.85 11.63 -15.57
CA TYR A 99 10.71 11.39 -16.73
C TYR A 99 12.16 11.11 -16.32
N MET A 100 12.71 11.91 -15.40
CA MET A 100 14.07 11.72 -14.89
C MET A 100 14.23 10.35 -14.24
N GLU A 101 13.27 9.96 -13.40
CA GLU A 101 13.28 8.68 -12.71
C GLU A 101 13.18 7.47 -13.64
N TRP A 102 12.36 7.59 -14.68
CA TRP A 102 12.29 6.58 -15.73
C TRP A 102 13.61 6.46 -16.48
N TRP A 103 14.24 7.59 -16.82
CA TRP A 103 15.51 7.61 -17.52
C TRP A 103 16.65 7.00 -16.68
N TYR A 104 16.64 7.19 -15.36
CA TYR A 104 17.58 6.53 -14.44
C TYR A 104 17.31 5.03 -14.25
N GLY A 105 16.27 4.48 -14.88
CA GLY A 105 15.96 3.04 -14.83
C GLY A 105 15.48 2.56 -13.45
N LYS A 106 15.16 3.47 -12.52
CA LYS A 106 14.68 3.12 -11.17
C LYS A 106 13.32 2.43 -11.18
N LEU A 107 12.55 2.64 -12.24
CA LEU A 107 11.23 2.04 -12.48
C LEU A 107 11.30 0.69 -13.20
N ILE A 108 12.46 0.29 -13.73
CA ILE A 108 12.61 -1.02 -14.37
C ILE A 108 12.82 -2.07 -13.28
N TRP A 109 11.96 -3.07 -13.29
CA TRP A 109 12.18 -4.28 -12.53
C TRP A 109 13.16 -5.17 -13.28
N VAL A 110 14.40 -5.25 -12.79
CA VAL A 110 15.34 -6.28 -13.22
C VAL A 110 15.04 -7.53 -12.40
N ILE A 111 14.59 -8.58 -13.09
CA ILE A 111 14.38 -9.92 -12.53
C ILE A 111 15.74 -10.56 -12.30
#